data_AF-A0A4R3YZG4-F1
#
_entry.id   AF-A0A4R3YZG4-F1
#
_cell.length_a   1.000
_cell.length_b   1.000
_cell.length_c   1.000
_cell.angle_alpha   90.00
_cell.angle_beta   90.00
_cell.angle_gamma   90.00
#
_symmetry.space_group_name_H-M   'P 1'
#
loop_
_entity.id
_entity.type
_entity.pdbx_description
1 polymer ?
#
loop_
_entity_poly.entity_id
_entity_poly.type
_entity_poly.pdbx_seq_one_letter_code
_entity_poly.pdbx_strand_id
1 'polypeptide(L)'
;MISAYIRSYEPGSAHTTKIKNCLDIASEHMSDKWKDVIEQLPQFFDAKQAHQALAEKMVMMDSPWKELKQFGITRPHEPGLMSHAHLAYIALLRPELHEKAAIEKLFSWLKPDGKSNALMDGASEAINALLSHWLYEQPDEKLSRFLTEILVALYQDPRLSRGGVWGSVDEQCRNLIINWLTRENILFFLDVVSKVEDSHMWEPRREFWLGLYNQGKVTAAWVAFSSMASLKAKEMKGSMRDSSTLNFGIQTALGNRDKTSLLILQIGKCIVIEGSHSYKVHIFRSANKYSPELYQLKYNCEQIRMLQNSVAIPHLSGWQDKVREQIEYLS
;
A
#
# COMPACT_ATOMS: atom_id res chain seq x y z
N MET A 1 -17.84 -3.10 35.83
CA MET A 1 -16.53 -2.44 35.99
C MET A 1 -15.47 -2.93 35.00
N ILE A 2 -15.27 -4.24 34.81
CA ILE A 2 -14.22 -4.76 33.91
C ILE A 2 -14.35 -4.24 32.46
N SER A 3 -15.56 -4.23 31.90
CA SER A 3 -15.80 -3.63 30.56
C SER A 3 -15.43 -2.13 30.52
N ALA A 4 -15.68 -1.39 31.61
CA ALA A 4 -15.30 0.01 31.72
C ALA A 4 -13.77 0.17 31.81
N TYR A 5 -13.09 -0.70 32.56
CA TYR A 5 -11.62 -0.76 32.57
C TYR A 5 -11.08 -0.96 31.15
N ILE A 6 -11.49 -2.03 30.46
CA ILE A 6 -10.98 -2.36 29.12
C ILE A 6 -11.21 -1.22 28.12
N ARG A 7 -12.42 -0.65 28.08
CA ARG A 7 -12.77 0.37 27.07
C ARG A 7 -12.21 1.76 27.35
N SER A 8 -11.98 2.11 28.62
CA SER A 8 -11.46 3.43 29.01
C SER A 8 -10.00 3.40 29.43
N TYR A 9 -9.34 2.25 29.33
CA TYR A 9 -7.95 2.08 29.74
C TYR A 9 -7.06 3.09 29.03
N GLU A 10 -6.32 3.85 29.84
CA GLU A 10 -5.28 4.78 29.41
C GLU A 10 -4.10 4.62 30.39
N PRO A 11 -2.92 4.16 29.93
CA PRO A 11 -1.79 3.83 30.79
C PRO A 11 -1.45 4.94 31.79
N GLY A 12 -1.47 4.61 33.09
CA GLY A 12 -1.09 5.51 34.17
C GLY A 12 -2.08 6.64 34.47
N SER A 13 -3.22 6.70 33.77
CA SER A 13 -4.22 7.74 34.00
C SER A 13 -4.91 7.61 35.37
N ALA A 14 -5.42 8.74 35.86
CA ALA A 14 -6.12 8.78 37.14
C ALA A 14 -7.40 7.92 37.15
N HIS A 15 -8.16 7.89 36.05
CA HIS A 15 -9.39 7.09 35.97
C HIS A 15 -9.09 5.60 35.87
N THR A 16 -8.10 5.16 35.07
CA THR A 16 -7.70 3.75 35.01
C THR A 16 -7.23 3.26 36.38
N THR A 17 -6.44 4.05 37.10
CA THR A 17 -5.99 3.73 38.47
C THR A 17 -7.16 3.58 39.44
N LYS A 18 -8.15 4.48 39.38
CA LYS A 18 -9.36 4.37 40.21
C LYS A 18 -10.15 3.10 39.92
N ILE A 19 -10.39 2.79 38.64
CA ILE A 19 -11.13 1.58 38.25
C ILE A 19 -10.36 0.32 38.69
N LYS A 20 -9.04 0.29 38.51
CA LYS A 20 -8.16 -0.78 39.01
C LYS A 20 -8.34 -1.01 40.50
N ASN A 21 -8.26 0.04 41.31
CA ASN A 21 -8.41 -0.09 42.78
C ASN A 21 -9.80 -0.64 43.16
N CYS A 22 -10.85 -0.22 42.45
CA CYS A 22 -12.19 -0.79 42.65
C CYS A 22 -12.27 -2.26 42.23
N LEU A 23 -11.55 -2.67 41.19
CA LEU A 23 -11.47 -4.07 40.77
C LEU A 23 -10.69 -4.94 41.77
N ASP A 24 -9.63 -4.42 42.39
CA ASP A 24 -8.91 -5.12 43.46
C ASP A 24 -9.84 -5.43 44.64
N ILE A 25 -10.62 -4.43 45.08
CA ILE A 25 -11.60 -4.60 46.16
C ILE A 25 -12.69 -5.60 45.77
N ALA A 26 -13.14 -5.58 44.51
CA ALA A 26 -14.18 -6.46 44.01
C ALA A 26 -13.68 -7.85 43.56
N SER A 27 -12.39 -8.16 43.72
CA SER A 27 -11.75 -9.37 43.18
C SER A 27 -12.36 -10.66 43.74
N GLU A 28 -12.75 -10.67 45.02
CA GLU A 28 -13.40 -11.81 45.67
C GLU A 28 -14.75 -12.18 45.04
N HIS A 29 -15.43 -11.21 44.43
CA HIS A 29 -16.74 -11.37 43.81
C HIS A 29 -16.67 -11.51 42.28
N MET A 30 -15.47 -11.66 41.70
CA MET A 30 -15.34 -11.90 40.27
C MET A 30 -15.87 -13.28 39.88
N SER A 31 -16.51 -13.35 38.71
CA SER A 31 -16.88 -14.63 38.09
C SER A 31 -15.63 -15.46 37.78
N ASP A 32 -15.76 -16.78 37.77
CA ASP A 32 -14.66 -17.72 37.50
C ASP A 32 -13.90 -17.38 36.22
N LYS A 33 -14.61 -17.01 35.14
CA LYS A 33 -14.01 -16.53 33.90
C LYS A 33 -12.91 -15.47 34.09
N TRP A 34 -13.14 -14.48 34.97
CA TRP A 34 -12.18 -13.38 35.18
C TRP A 34 -11.09 -13.76 36.18
N LYS A 35 -11.35 -14.71 37.07
CA LYS A 35 -10.30 -15.33 37.90
C LYS A 35 -9.31 -16.08 37.01
N ASP A 36 -9.80 -16.88 36.06
CA ASP A 36 -8.97 -17.59 35.08
C ASP A 36 -8.11 -16.62 34.23
N VAL A 37 -8.68 -15.47 33.84
CA VAL A 37 -7.95 -14.40 33.13
C VAL A 37 -6.80 -13.86 33.97
N ILE A 38 -7.05 -13.55 35.24
CA ILE A 38 -6.02 -13.03 36.15
C ILE A 38 -4.96 -14.11 36.42
N GLU A 39 -5.34 -15.38 36.58
CA GLU A 39 -4.39 -16.47 36.77
C GLU A 39 -3.45 -16.60 35.57
N GLN A 40 -3.99 -16.50 34.36
CA GLN A 40 -3.21 -16.59 33.12
C GLN A 40 -2.47 -15.29 32.73
N LEU A 41 -2.84 -14.15 33.32
CA LEU A 41 -2.21 -12.84 33.12
C LEU A 41 -2.41 -11.95 34.35
N PRO A 42 -1.56 -12.10 35.39
CA PRO A 42 -1.73 -11.38 36.66
C PRO A 42 -1.74 -9.85 36.51
N GLN A 43 -1.06 -9.32 35.49
CA GLN A 43 -0.97 -7.90 35.19
C GLN A 43 -2.18 -7.36 34.42
N PHE A 44 -3.21 -8.16 34.14
CA PHE A 44 -4.34 -7.76 33.29
C PHE A 44 -5.07 -6.51 33.78
N PHE A 45 -5.13 -6.29 35.09
CA PHE A 45 -5.72 -5.09 35.69
C PHE A 45 -4.70 -4.01 36.06
N ASP A 46 -3.41 -4.18 35.76
CA ASP A 46 -2.39 -3.18 36.07
C ASP A 46 -2.64 -1.85 35.32
N ALA A 47 -2.75 -0.75 36.06
CA ALA A 47 -3.11 0.54 35.49
C ALA A 47 -2.06 1.11 34.53
N LYS A 48 -0.82 0.60 34.54
CA LYS A 48 0.29 1.07 33.70
C LYS A 48 0.74 0.02 32.69
N GLN A 49 0.77 -1.25 33.06
CA GLN A 49 1.45 -2.32 32.31
C GLN A 49 0.50 -3.34 31.66
N ALA A 50 -0.81 -3.28 31.89
CA ALA A 50 -1.73 -4.27 31.34
C ALA A 50 -1.63 -4.43 29.81
N HIS A 51 -1.46 -3.32 29.08
CA HIS A 51 -1.33 -3.36 27.61
C HIS A 51 -0.03 -4.05 27.16
N GLN A 52 1.08 -3.80 27.85
CA GLN A 52 2.38 -4.40 27.57
C GLN A 52 2.34 -5.91 27.83
N ALA A 53 1.82 -6.32 29.00
CA ALA A 53 1.70 -7.73 29.36
C ALA A 53 0.76 -8.49 28.40
N LEU A 54 -0.32 -7.84 27.96
CA LEU A 54 -1.22 -8.43 26.96
C LEU A 54 -0.55 -8.56 25.59
N ALA A 55 0.24 -7.57 25.17
CA ALA A 55 1.01 -7.61 23.92
C ALA A 55 2.04 -8.74 23.92
N GLU A 56 2.78 -8.93 25.01
CA GLU A 56 3.71 -10.06 25.19
C GLU A 56 2.99 -11.40 25.07
N LYS A 57 1.80 -11.52 25.66
CA LYS A 57 0.96 -12.71 25.50
C LYS A 57 0.52 -12.90 24.04
N MET A 58 0.15 -11.82 23.33
CA MET A 58 -0.24 -11.88 21.91
C MET A 58 0.90 -12.34 21.00
N VAL A 59 2.16 -12.00 21.30
CA VAL A 59 3.32 -12.50 20.54
C VAL A 59 3.41 -14.03 20.61
N MET A 60 3.01 -14.64 21.73
CA MET A 60 3.02 -16.09 21.91
C MET A 60 1.80 -16.80 21.29
N MET A 61 0.77 -16.07 20.85
CA MET A 61 -0.44 -16.63 20.23
C MET A 61 -0.22 -16.91 18.74
N ASP A 62 -0.66 -18.06 18.24
CA ASP A 62 -0.63 -18.35 16.79
C ASP A 62 -1.67 -17.49 16.04
N SER A 63 -2.85 -17.30 16.64
CA SER A 63 -3.94 -16.49 16.12
C SER A 63 -4.44 -15.51 17.20
N PRO A 64 -3.78 -14.35 17.37
CA PRO A 64 -4.11 -13.40 18.43
C PRO A 64 -5.60 -13.00 18.44
N TRP A 65 -6.23 -12.85 17.28
CA TRP A 65 -7.67 -12.55 17.20
C TRP A 65 -8.56 -13.64 17.82
N LYS A 66 -8.30 -14.92 17.50
CA LYS A 66 -9.13 -16.03 17.99
C LYS A 66 -8.84 -16.31 19.46
N GLU A 67 -7.57 -16.33 19.83
CA GLU A 67 -7.11 -16.67 21.17
C GLU A 67 -7.46 -15.57 22.18
N LEU A 68 -7.40 -14.28 21.82
CA LEU A 68 -7.87 -13.21 22.71
C LEU A 68 -9.37 -13.32 23.03
N LYS A 69 -10.18 -13.77 22.06
CA LYS A 69 -11.62 -13.98 22.30
C LYS A 69 -11.88 -15.14 23.24
N GLN A 70 -11.09 -16.21 23.15
CA GLN A 70 -11.13 -17.35 24.08
C GLN A 70 -10.62 -16.96 25.47
N PHE A 71 -9.54 -16.18 25.52
CA PHE A 71 -8.95 -15.64 26.75
C PHE A 71 -9.93 -14.77 27.52
N GLY A 72 -10.75 -13.96 26.83
CA GLY A 72 -11.84 -13.20 27.46
C GLY A 72 -12.11 -11.83 26.84
N ILE A 73 -11.23 -11.38 25.94
CA ILE A 73 -11.36 -10.14 25.16
C ILE A 73 -12.26 -10.40 23.95
N THR A 74 -13.56 -10.29 24.16
CA THR A 74 -14.56 -10.63 23.13
C THR A 74 -14.52 -9.71 21.91
N ARG A 75 -13.93 -8.52 22.04
CA ARG A 75 -13.76 -7.53 20.97
C ARG A 75 -12.33 -6.99 20.90
N PRO A 76 -11.38 -7.76 20.31
CA PRO A 76 -9.96 -7.40 20.32
C PRO A 76 -9.57 -6.11 19.58
N HIS A 77 -10.46 -5.54 18.76
CA HIS A 77 -10.20 -4.31 18.00
C HIS A 77 -11.03 -3.11 18.50
N GLU A 78 -11.62 -3.19 19.70
CA GLU A 78 -12.27 -2.02 20.32
C GLU A 78 -11.23 -1.12 20.99
N PRO A 79 -11.49 0.19 21.11
CA PRO A 79 -10.57 1.12 21.76
C PRO A 79 -10.31 0.83 23.24
N GLY A 80 -9.33 1.53 23.79
CA GLY A 80 -8.90 1.44 25.19
C GLY A 80 -7.70 0.51 25.31
N LEU A 81 -7.80 -0.54 26.13
CA LEU A 81 -6.70 -1.45 26.44
C LEU A 81 -6.10 -2.05 25.17
N MET A 82 -6.96 -2.40 24.21
CA MET A 82 -6.51 -3.04 22.97
C MET A 82 -5.85 -2.08 21.98
N SER A 83 -6.15 -0.79 21.99
CA SER A 83 -5.41 0.20 21.18
C SER A 83 -3.95 0.26 21.65
N HIS A 84 -3.74 0.35 22.96
CA HIS A 84 -2.40 0.36 23.57
C HIS A 84 -1.70 -0.99 23.41
N ALA A 85 -2.41 -2.11 23.58
CA ALA A 85 -1.85 -3.44 23.40
C ALA A 85 -1.49 -3.71 21.93
N HIS A 86 -2.27 -3.19 20.98
CA HIS A 86 -1.94 -3.26 19.56
C HIS A 86 -0.60 -2.59 19.25
N LEU A 87 -0.40 -1.34 19.71
CA LEU A 87 0.86 -0.62 19.48
C LEU A 87 2.06 -1.35 20.11
N ALA A 88 1.92 -1.81 21.36
CA ALA A 88 2.96 -2.60 22.02
C ALA A 88 3.23 -3.92 21.28
N TYR A 89 2.19 -4.60 20.78
CA TYR A 89 2.31 -5.83 20.00
C TYR A 89 3.06 -5.59 18.69
N ILE A 90 2.77 -4.51 17.97
CA ILE A 90 3.50 -4.14 16.75
C ILE A 90 4.98 -3.87 17.07
N ALA A 91 5.27 -3.17 18.17
CA ALA A 91 6.64 -2.89 18.58
C ALA A 91 7.43 -4.18 18.88
N LEU A 92 6.80 -5.15 19.56
CA LEU A 92 7.41 -6.44 19.86
C LEU A 92 7.57 -7.34 18.63
N LEU A 93 6.59 -7.33 17.72
CA LEU A 93 6.64 -8.15 16.50
C LEU A 93 7.61 -7.59 15.46
N ARG A 94 7.89 -6.28 15.50
CA ARG A 94 8.67 -5.55 14.49
C ARG A 94 9.96 -6.27 14.07
N PRO A 95 10.84 -6.74 14.97
CA PRO A 95 12.11 -7.35 14.56
C PRO A 95 11.95 -8.57 13.65
N GLU A 96 10.82 -9.26 13.70
CA GLU A 96 10.52 -10.46 12.90
C GLU A 96 9.75 -10.13 11.61
N LEU A 97 9.35 -8.88 11.36
CA LEU A 97 8.53 -8.48 10.19
C LEU A 97 9.29 -8.45 8.85
N HIS A 98 10.36 -9.23 8.74
CA HIS A 98 10.99 -9.63 7.48
C HIS A 98 10.72 -11.11 7.17
N GLU A 99 10.27 -11.89 8.16
CA GLU A 99 9.94 -13.30 8.04
C GLU A 99 8.49 -13.51 7.62
N LYS A 100 8.28 -14.43 6.68
CA LYS A 100 6.95 -14.69 6.09
C LYS A 100 5.89 -15.02 7.14
N ALA A 101 6.22 -15.83 8.14
CA ALA A 101 5.29 -16.23 9.19
C ALA A 101 4.81 -15.04 10.05
N ALA A 102 5.73 -14.13 10.41
CA ALA A 102 5.40 -12.93 11.18
C ALA A 102 4.56 -11.94 10.37
N ILE A 103 4.86 -11.80 9.07
CA ILE A 103 4.09 -10.97 8.14
C ILE A 103 2.65 -11.50 8.01
N GLU A 104 2.48 -12.80 7.79
CA GLU A 104 1.16 -13.44 7.71
C GLU A 104 0.37 -13.30 9.02
N LYS A 105 1.05 -13.47 10.16
CA LYS A 105 0.47 -13.26 11.48
C LYS A 105 0.00 -11.81 11.67
N LEU A 106 0.82 -10.82 11.28
CA LEU A 106 0.44 -9.40 11.31
C LEU A 106 -0.81 -9.15 10.45
N PHE A 107 -0.85 -9.65 9.20
CA PHE A 107 -2.00 -9.42 8.33
C PHE A 107 -3.27 -10.10 8.85
N SER A 108 -3.17 -11.32 9.39
CA SER A 108 -4.30 -12.01 10.03
C SER A 108 -4.82 -11.26 11.26
N TRP A 109 -3.94 -10.53 11.96
CA TRP A 109 -4.33 -9.63 13.04
C TRP A 109 -5.02 -8.36 12.50
N LEU A 110 -4.44 -7.68 11.52
CA LEU A 110 -5.01 -6.43 10.97
C LEU A 110 -6.36 -6.65 10.29
N LYS A 111 -6.54 -7.76 9.59
CA LYS A 111 -7.82 -8.17 8.99
C LYS A 111 -8.11 -9.65 9.27
N PRO A 112 -8.72 -9.96 10.41
CA PRO A 112 -9.10 -11.32 10.76
C PRO A 112 -10.18 -11.87 9.82
N ASP A 113 -10.16 -13.20 9.62
CA ASP A 113 -11.17 -13.91 8.83
C ASP A 113 -12.60 -13.59 9.31
N GLY A 114 -13.49 -13.33 8.35
CA GLY A 114 -14.89 -12.98 8.62
C GLY A 114 -15.12 -11.52 9.02
N LYS A 115 -14.08 -10.69 9.15
CA LYS A 115 -14.22 -9.25 9.41
C LYS A 115 -14.21 -8.45 8.09
N SER A 116 -15.23 -7.62 7.90
CA SER A 116 -15.40 -6.83 6.67
C SER A 116 -14.28 -5.80 6.48
N ASN A 117 -13.88 -5.11 7.55
CA ASN A 117 -12.94 -3.99 7.49
C ASN A 117 -11.63 -4.28 8.23
N ALA A 118 -10.51 -3.83 7.67
CA ALA A 118 -9.22 -3.85 8.34
C ALA A 118 -9.24 -2.97 9.62
N LEU A 119 -8.31 -3.24 10.53
CA LEU A 119 -8.03 -2.37 11.67
C LEU A 119 -7.40 -1.07 11.16
N MET A 120 -8.02 0.06 11.54
CA MET A 120 -7.57 1.40 11.14
C MET A 120 -6.72 2.08 12.21
N ASP A 121 -7.04 1.84 13.48
CA ASP A 121 -6.31 2.37 14.63
C ASP A 121 -4.94 1.69 14.73
N GLY A 122 -3.86 2.47 14.83
CA GLY A 122 -2.47 1.97 14.80
C GLY A 122 -1.99 1.36 13.47
N ALA A 123 -2.79 1.48 12.40
CA ALA A 123 -2.46 0.89 11.10
C ALA A 123 -1.19 1.51 10.48
N SER A 124 -0.96 2.81 10.67
CA SER A 124 0.24 3.49 10.19
C SER A 124 1.51 2.93 10.84
N GLU A 125 1.45 2.63 12.13
CA GLU A 125 2.53 2.07 12.93
C GLU A 125 2.82 0.64 12.49
N ALA A 126 1.79 -0.15 12.21
CA ALA A 126 1.94 -1.49 11.63
C ALA A 126 2.59 -1.46 10.24
N ILE A 127 2.16 -0.55 9.37
CA ILE A 127 2.75 -0.37 8.03
C ILE A 127 4.21 0.08 8.13
N ASN A 128 4.51 1.05 8.99
CA ASN A 128 5.88 1.54 9.21
C ASN A 128 6.78 0.42 9.76
N ALA A 129 6.32 -0.33 10.76
CA ALA A 129 7.06 -1.45 11.32
C ALA A 129 7.41 -2.49 10.25
N LEU A 130 6.44 -2.85 9.39
CA LEU A 130 6.61 -3.78 8.30
C LEU A 130 7.56 -3.25 7.22
N LEU A 131 7.25 -2.10 6.61
CA LEU A 131 7.97 -1.59 5.44
C LEU A 131 9.38 -1.08 5.77
N SER A 132 9.67 -0.71 7.02
CA SER A 132 10.98 -0.19 7.40
C SER A 132 12.15 -1.16 7.16
N HIS A 133 11.90 -2.48 7.12
CA HIS A 133 12.91 -3.50 6.79
C HIS A 133 13.45 -3.37 5.36
N TRP A 134 12.64 -2.80 4.47
CA TRP A 134 12.88 -2.78 3.03
C TRP A 134 13.29 -1.41 2.50
N LEU A 135 13.62 -0.46 3.40
CA LEU A 135 14.08 0.87 3.01
C LEU A 135 15.49 0.85 2.41
N TYR A 136 16.33 -0.09 2.85
CA TYR A 136 17.73 -0.19 2.47
C TYR A 136 18.08 -1.54 1.81
N GLU A 137 17.14 -2.48 1.80
CA GLU A 137 17.27 -3.79 1.18
C GLU A 137 16.04 -4.05 0.31
N GLN A 138 16.25 -4.46 -0.95
CA GLN A 138 15.14 -4.73 -1.85
C GLN A 138 14.62 -6.15 -1.60
N PRO A 139 13.36 -6.33 -1.19
CA PRO A 139 12.78 -7.67 -1.10
C PRO A 139 12.71 -8.29 -2.49
N ASP A 140 12.65 -9.62 -2.54
CA ASP A 140 12.41 -10.29 -3.81
C ASP A 140 11.08 -9.84 -4.45
N GLU A 141 10.98 -10.01 -5.77
CA GLU A 141 9.84 -9.52 -6.54
C GLU A 141 8.51 -10.13 -6.06
N LYS A 142 8.49 -11.40 -5.65
CA LYS A 142 7.27 -12.07 -5.18
C LYS A 142 6.80 -11.47 -3.86
N LEU A 143 7.74 -11.20 -2.95
CA LEU A 143 7.44 -10.59 -1.66
C LEU A 143 6.95 -9.15 -1.83
N SER A 144 7.64 -8.32 -2.63
CA SER A 144 7.22 -6.93 -2.86
C SER A 144 5.80 -6.82 -3.45
N ARG A 145 5.46 -7.71 -4.40
CA ARG A 145 4.12 -7.84 -4.98
C ARG A 145 3.10 -8.26 -3.94
N PHE A 146 3.38 -9.31 -3.17
CA PHE A 146 2.52 -9.80 -2.08
C PHE A 146 2.19 -8.71 -1.06
N LEU A 147 3.22 -7.99 -0.59
CA LEU A 147 3.05 -6.90 0.38
C LEU A 147 2.19 -5.77 -0.20
N THR A 148 2.44 -5.39 -1.44
CA THR A 148 1.71 -4.32 -2.12
C THR A 148 0.25 -4.69 -2.32
N GLU A 149 -0.03 -5.90 -2.77
CA GLU A 149 -1.40 -6.38 -3.00
C GLU A 149 -2.23 -6.37 -1.71
N ILE A 150 -1.69 -6.93 -0.63
CA ILE A 150 -2.38 -6.96 0.65
C ILE A 150 -2.57 -5.54 1.20
N LEU A 151 -1.52 -4.72 1.25
CA LEU A 151 -1.62 -3.38 1.83
C LEU A 151 -2.61 -2.49 1.07
N VAL A 152 -2.64 -2.57 -0.26
CA VAL A 152 -3.63 -1.86 -1.08
C VAL A 152 -5.04 -2.43 -0.87
N ALA A 153 -5.19 -3.74 -0.70
CA ALA A 153 -6.49 -4.34 -0.41
C ALA A 153 -7.02 -3.93 0.98
N LEU A 154 -6.14 -3.77 1.97
CA LEU A 154 -6.50 -3.35 3.33
C LEU A 154 -6.80 -1.86 3.43
N TYR A 155 -5.96 -1.03 2.82
CA TYR A 155 -5.88 0.41 3.08
C TYR A 155 -6.02 1.30 1.85
N GLN A 156 -6.41 0.73 0.71
CA GLN A 156 -6.54 1.40 -0.59
C GLN A 156 -5.19 1.86 -1.16
N ASP A 157 -5.19 2.33 -2.41
CA ASP A 157 -3.98 2.73 -3.14
C ASP A 157 -3.44 4.08 -2.61
N PRO A 158 -2.20 4.14 -2.11
CA PRO A 158 -1.61 5.37 -1.55
C PRO A 158 -1.45 6.50 -2.57
N ARG A 159 -1.50 6.20 -3.87
CA ARG A 159 -1.40 7.20 -4.95
C ARG A 159 -2.71 7.95 -5.18
N LEU A 160 -3.84 7.31 -4.85
CA LEU A 160 -5.19 7.84 -5.06
C LEU A 160 -5.76 8.51 -3.81
N SER A 161 -5.28 8.13 -2.63
CA SER A 161 -5.70 8.72 -1.35
C SER A 161 -4.47 9.16 -0.56
N ARG A 162 -4.27 10.49 -0.45
CA ARG A 162 -3.31 11.08 0.49
C ARG A 162 -3.84 11.12 1.94
N GLY A 163 -5.13 10.84 2.14
CA GLY A 163 -5.77 10.76 3.45
C GLY A 163 -5.91 9.33 3.97
N GLY A 164 -6.51 9.19 5.14
CA GLY A 164 -6.64 7.89 5.82
C GLY A 164 -5.31 7.44 6.41
N VAL A 165 -5.06 6.13 6.42
CA VAL A 165 -3.86 5.53 7.04
C VAL A 165 -2.57 6.06 6.39
N TRP A 166 -2.53 6.17 5.07
CA TRP A 166 -1.35 6.62 4.32
C TRP A 166 -0.90 8.05 4.63
N GLY A 167 -1.78 8.89 5.19
CA GLY A 167 -1.43 10.23 5.64
C GLY A 167 -0.51 10.24 6.86
N SER A 168 -0.59 9.20 7.71
CA SER A 168 0.20 9.04 8.94
C SER A 168 1.38 8.07 8.79
N VAL A 169 1.47 7.36 7.66
CA VAL A 169 2.61 6.50 7.34
C VAL A 169 3.84 7.37 7.05
N ASP A 170 5.00 6.92 7.54
CA ASP A 170 6.28 7.59 7.31
C ASP A 170 6.53 7.79 5.81
N GLU A 171 7.07 8.96 5.44
CA GLU A 171 7.22 9.32 4.03
C GLU A 171 8.13 8.34 3.27
N GLN A 172 9.20 7.83 3.88
CA GLN A 172 10.10 6.88 3.23
C GLN A 172 9.38 5.54 2.98
N CYS A 173 8.63 5.05 3.97
CA CYS A 173 7.84 3.83 3.85
C CYS A 173 6.72 3.97 2.80
N ARG A 174 6.03 5.11 2.78
CA ARG A 174 5.01 5.40 1.77
C ARG A 174 5.61 5.50 0.37
N ASN A 175 6.75 6.15 0.23
CA ASN A 175 7.42 6.26 -1.06
C ASN A 175 7.95 4.91 -1.55
N LEU A 176 8.38 4.02 -0.65
CA LEU A 176 8.79 2.66 -1.00
C LEU A 176 7.67 1.87 -1.70
N ILE A 177 6.47 1.82 -1.11
CA ILE A 177 5.35 1.11 -1.74
C ILE A 177 4.87 1.81 -3.03
N ILE A 178 4.94 3.14 -3.11
CA ILE A 178 4.67 3.89 -4.36
C ILE A 178 5.69 3.52 -5.45
N ASN A 179 6.95 3.32 -5.11
CA ASN A 179 7.99 2.89 -6.04
C ASN A 179 7.77 1.46 -6.54
N TRP A 180 7.31 0.54 -5.67
CA TRP A 180 6.92 -0.81 -6.09
C TRP A 180 5.70 -0.77 -7.02
N LEU A 181 4.65 -0.02 -6.66
CA LEU A 181 3.47 0.20 -7.50
C LEU A 181 3.81 0.85 -8.86
N THR A 182 4.84 1.70 -8.88
CA THR A 182 5.35 2.34 -10.10
C THR A 182 5.97 1.31 -11.04
N ARG A 183 6.83 0.41 -10.52
CA ARG A 183 7.38 -0.71 -11.29
C ARG A 183 6.29 -1.58 -11.88
N GLU A 184 5.34 -1.98 -11.04
CA GLU A 184 4.25 -2.86 -11.44
C GLU A 184 3.38 -2.20 -12.52
N ASN A 185 3.15 -0.89 -12.47
CA ASN A 185 2.44 -0.18 -13.53
C ASN A 185 3.20 -0.18 -14.87
N ILE A 186 4.52 0.02 -14.85
CA ILE A 186 5.34 -0.03 -16.07
C ILE A 186 5.26 -1.43 -16.69
N LEU A 187 5.48 -2.47 -15.87
CA LEU A 187 5.39 -3.86 -16.32
C LEU A 187 4.00 -4.21 -16.83
N PHE A 188 2.95 -3.81 -16.10
CA PHE A 188 1.58 -4.09 -16.47
C PHE A 188 1.20 -3.46 -17.80
N PHE A 189 1.61 -2.21 -18.05
CA PHE A 189 1.42 -1.58 -19.35
C PHE A 189 2.10 -2.38 -20.46
N LEU A 190 3.39 -2.68 -20.29
CA LEU A 190 4.19 -3.38 -21.31
C LEU A 190 3.62 -4.77 -21.61
N ASP A 191 3.18 -5.50 -20.60
CA ASP A 191 2.64 -6.86 -20.75
C ASP A 191 1.25 -6.87 -21.39
N VAL A 192 0.37 -5.93 -21.02
CA VAL A 192 -0.95 -5.80 -21.67
C VAL A 192 -0.77 -5.42 -23.12
N VAL A 193 0.08 -4.42 -23.41
CA VAL A 193 0.31 -3.95 -24.79
C VAL A 193 0.96 -5.04 -25.64
N SER A 194 1.94 -5.78 -25.11
CA SER A 194 2.58 -6.90 -25.84
C SER A 194 1.59 -8.02 -26.23
N LYS A 195 0.46 -8.14 -25.52
CA LYS A 195 -0.59 -9.14 -25.85
C LYS A 195 -1.65 -8.62 -26.83
N VAL A 196 -1.81 -7.30 -26.96
CA VAL A 196 -2.80 -6.71 -27.86
C VAL A 196 -2.18 -6.18 -29.16
N GLU A 197 -0.85 -6.06 -29.22
CA GLU A 197 -0.10 -5.59 -30.37
C GLU A 197 1.03 -6.55 -30.74
N ASP A 198 0.96 -7.14 -31.93
CA ASP A 198 2.07 -7.84 -32.56
C ASP A 198 3.07 -6.81 -33.11
N SER A 199 3.99 -6.35 -32.27
CA SER A 199 5.00 -5.37 -32.66
C SER A 199 6.34 -5.64 -31.97
N HIS A 200 7.37 -5.90 -32.78
CA HIS A 200 8.76 -6.01 -32.33
C HIS A 200 9.33 -4.70 -31.73
N MET A 201 8.59 -3.58 -31.79
CA MET A 201 9.03 -2.29 -31.26
C MET A 201 8.98 -2.19 -29.73
N TRP A 202 8.37 -3.16 -29.03
CA TRP A 202 8.16 -3.07 -27.59
C TRP A 202 9.36 -3.45 -26.75
N GLU A 203 10.20 -4.37 -27.19
CA GLU A 203 11.34 -4.82 -26.39
C GLU A 203 12.34 -3.67 -26.13
N PRO A 204 12.75 -2.86 -27.13
CA PRO A 204 13.61 -1.71 -26.87
C PRO A 204 12.96 -0.63 -25.98
N ARG A 205 11.62 -0.49 -26.01
CA ARG A 205 10.90 0.43 -25.12
C ARG A 205 10.84 -0.11 -23.70
N ARG A 206 10.61 -1.41 -23.52
CA ARG A 206 10.63 -2.13 -22.23
C ARG A 206 11.98 -1.92 -21.56
N GLU A 207 13.07 -2.24 -22.25
CA GLU A 207 14.44 -2.06 -21.73
C GLU A 207 14.71 -0.61 -21.35
N PHE A 208 14.30 0.35 -22.19
CA PHE A 208 14.51 1.78 -21.92
C PHE A 208 13.78 2.26 -20.66
N TRP A 209 12.47 2.03 -20.56
CA TRP A 209 11.66 2.53 -19.44
C TRP A 209 11.99 1.81 -18.13
N LEU A 210 12.19 0.49 -18.15
CA LEU A 210 12.66 -0.25 -16.98
C LEU A 210 14.09 0.14 -16.60
N GLY A 211 14.95 0.44 -17.57
CA GLY A 211 16.29 0.95 -17.33
C GLY A 211 16.27 2.28 -16.58
N LEU A 212 15.42 3.24 -16.98
CA LEU A 212 15.25 4.51 -16.26
C LEU A 212 14.66 4.30 -14.85
N TYR A 213 13.73 3.37 -14.69
CA TYR A 213 13.20 3.00 -13.37
C TYR A 213 14.31 2.43 -12.47
N ASN A 214 15.10 1.47 -12.97
CA ASN A 214 16.20 0.84 -12.22
C ASN A 214 17.31 1.84 -11.84
N GLN A 215 17.46 2.92 -12.61
CA GLN A 215 18.36 4.03 -12.28
C GLN A 215 17.78 5.01 -11.24
N GLY A 216 16.58 4.76 -10.72
CA GLY A 216 15.88 5.64 -9.78
C GLY A 216 15.37 6.94 -10.40
N LYS A 217 15.36 7.06 -11.73
CA LYS A 217 14.93 8.29 -12.42
C LYS A 217 13.40 8.41 -12.48
N VAL A 218 12.68 7.30 -12.55
CA VAL A 218 11.21 7.27 -12.58
C VAL A 218 10.67 7.21 -11.15
N THR A 219 9.95 8.25 -10.72
CA THR A 219 9.41 8.37 -9.35
C THR A 219 7.92 8.07 -9.25
N ALA A 220 7.22 8.05 -10.39
CA ALA A 220 5.82 7.65 -10.46
C ALA A 220 5.46 7.14 -11.85
N ALA A 221 4.54 6.18 -11.92
CA ALA A 221 3.96 5.69 -13.16
C ALA A 221 2.46 5.46 -13.03
N TRP A 222 1.73 5.79 -14.10
CA TRP A 222 0.32 5.51 -14.26
C TRP A 222 0.00 5.00 -15.65
N VAL A 223 -1.04 4.19 -15.75
CA VAL A 223 -1.44 3.56 -17.01
C VAL A 223 -2.85 3.96 -17.37
N ALA A 224 -3.09 4.28 -18.63
CA ALA A 224 -4.43 4.50 -19.16
C ALA A 224 -4.67 3.61 -20.39
N PHE A 225 -5.51 2.59 -20.25
CA PHE A 225 -5.75 1.63 -21.31
C PHE A 225 -6.88 2.04 -22.25
N SER A 226 -6.74 1.71 -23.53
CA SER A 226 -7.85 1.72 -24.49
C SER A 226 -8.94 0.73 -24.10
N SER A 227 -10.12 0.82 -24.73
CA SER A 227 -11.25 -0.09 -24.44
C SER A 227 -10.86 -1.56 -24.54
N MET A 228 -10.19 -1.98 -25.62
CA MET A 228 -9.74 -3.38 -25.77
C MET A 228 -8.66 -3.75 -24.76
N ALA A 229 -7.64 -2.91 -24.57
CA ALA A 229 -6.58 -3.18 -23.61
C ALA A 229 -7.12 -3.24 -22.16
N SER A 230 -8.17 -2.46 -21.85
CA SER A 230 -8.81 -2.48 -20.53
C SER A 230 -9.56 -3.79 -20.26
N LEU A 231 -10.17 -4.39 -21.28
CA LEU A 231 -10.79 -5.71 -21.18
C LEU A 231 -9.72 -6.78 -20.97
N LYS A 232 -8.62 -6.72 -21.75
CA LYS A 232 -7.52 -7.67 -21.60
C LYS A 232 -6.81 -7.53 -20.25
N ALA A 233 -6.61 -6.31 -19.79
CA ALA A 233 -6.10 -6.01 -18.46
C ALA A 233 -6.99 -6.65 -17.39
N LYS A 234 -8.32 -6.48 -17.45
CA LYS A 234 -9.26 -7.10 -16.50
C LYS A 234 -9.22 -8.64 -16.55
N GLU A 235 -9.11 -9.24 -17.73
CA GLU A 235 -8.96 -10.69 -17.90
C GLU A 235 -7.65 -11.20 -17.28
N MET A 236 -6.55 -10.50 -17.51
CA MET A 236 -5.24 -10.82 -16.91
C MET A 236 -5.29 -10.73 -15.38
N LYS A 237 -6.00 -9.74 -14.84
CA LYS A 237 -6.23 -9.62 -13.40
C LYS A 237 -7.08 -10.75 -12.82
N GLY A 238 -8.11 -11.19 -13.54
CA GLY A 238 -9.02 -12.24 -13.07
C GLY A 238 -8.46 -13.66 -13.21
N SER A 239 -7.45 -13.86 -14.06
CA SER A 239 -6.78 -15.16 -14.26
C SER A 239 -5.56 -15.38 -13.37
N MET A 240 -4.97 -14.31 -12.83
CA MET A 240 -4.08 -14.39 -11.67
C MET A 240 -4.94 -14.76 -10.46
N ARG A 241 -4.61 -15.87 -9.79
CA ARG A 241 -5.34 -16.36 -8.60
C ARG A 241 -5.39 -15.34 -7.45
N ASP A 242 -4.57 -14.30 -7.53
CA ASP A 242 -4.62 -13.09 -6.72
C ASP A 242 -4.97 -11.91 -7.63
N SER A 243 -6.13 -11.32 -7.43
CA SER A 243 -6.63 -10.17 -8.20
C SER A 243 -5.68 -8.98 -8.01
N SER A 244 -4.78 -8.73 -8.96
CA SER A 244 -3.86 -7.58 -8.86
C SER A 244 -4.66 -6.29 -8.60
N THR A 245 -4.34 -5.62 -7.50
CA THR A 245 -5.05 -4.43 -7.00
C THR A 245 -4.67 -3.15 -7.76
N LEU A 246 -3.86 -3.27 -8.83
CA LEU A 246 -3.30 -2.17 -9.61
C LEU A 246 -4.37 -1.35 -10.33
N ASN A 247 -4.78 -0.22 -9.77
CA ASN A 247 -5.70 0.67 -10.46
C ASN A 247 -5.06 1.24 -11.76
N PHE A 248 -5.91 1.51 -12.75
CA PHE A 248 -5.50 2.11 -14.02
C PHE A 248 -6.60 3.04 -14.54
N GLY A 249 -6.22 4.07 -15.28
CA GLY A 249 -7.13 4.97 -15.98
C GLY A 249 -7.64 4.41 -17.30
N ILE A 250 -8.56 5.12 -17.91
CA ILE A 250 -9.14 4.76 -19.21
C ILE A 250 -8.72 5.82 -20.22
N GLN A 251 -8.17 5.37 -21.34
CA GLN A 251 -8.02 6.23 -22.50
C GLN A 251 -9.41 6.46 -23.14
N THR A 252 -9.70 7.67 -23.60
CA THR A 252 -11.02 8.05 -24.15
C THR A 252 -11.02 8.63 -25.57
N ALA A 253 -9.86 8.72 -26.24
CA ALA A 253 -9.83 9.22 -27.61
C ALA A 253 -10.47 8.19 -28.57
N LEU A 254 -11.16 8.69 -29.59
CA LEU A 254 -11.93 7.90 -30.54
C LEU A 254 -11.25 7.90 -31.92
N GLY A 255 -11.87 7.24 -32.90
CA GLY A 255 -11.38 7.19 -34.28
C GLY A 255 -10.08 6.39 -34.38
N ASN A 256 -9.09 6.88 -35.13
CA ASN A 256 -7.83 6.17 -35.41
C ASN A 256 -6.93 5.89 -34.18
N ARG A 257 -7.37 6.29 -32.99
CA ARG A 257 -6.60 6.27 -31.73
C ARG A 257 -7.35 5.61 -30.59
N ASP A 258 -8.52 5.05 -30.87
CA ASP A 258 -9.35 4.28 -29.95
C ASP A 258 -8.64 3.04 -29.37
N LYS A 259 -7.57 2.57 -30.02
CA LYS A 259 -6.74 1.45 -29.58
C LYS A 259 -5.49 1.85 -28.80
N THR A 260 -5.11 3.13 -28.83
CA THR A 260 -3.88 3.62 -28.17
C THR A 260 -4.02 3.57 -26.65
N SER A 261 -3.12 2.86 -25.98
CA SER A 261 -2.95 2.91 -24.53
C SER A 261 -1.80 3.84 -24.16
N LEU A 262 -1.82 4.42 -22.96
CA LEU A 262 -0.82 5.37 -22.49
C LEU A 262 -0.09 4.88 -21.24
N LEU A 263 1.20 5.16 -21.18
CA LEU A 263 2.03 5.09 -19.99
C LEU A 263 2.46 6.52 -19.62
N ILE A 264 2.08 6.97 -18.44
CA ILE A 264 2.37 8.29 -17.90
C ILE A 264 3.43 8.13 -16.82
N LEU A 265 4.56 8.82 -16.94
CA LEU A 265 5.70 8.71 -16.04
C LEU A 265 6.06 10.09 -15.47
N GLN A 266 6.38 10.15 -14.18
CA GLN A 266 7.12 11.28 -13.60
C GLN A 266 8.60 10.92 -13.60
N ILE A 267 9.43 11.75 -14.25
CA ILE A 267 10.88 11.59 -14.32
C ILE A 267 11.51 12.95 -14.04
N GLY A 268 12.23 13.08 -12.92
CA GLY A 268 12.78 14.37 -12.51
C GLY A 268 11.69 15.44 -12.39
N LYS A 269 11.84 16.57 -13.10
CA LYS A 269 10.81 17.62 -13.19
C LYS A 269 9.98 17.53 -14.48
N CYS A 270 9.82 16.33 -15.03
CA CYS A 270 9.08 16.08 -16.25
C CYS A 270 7.92 15.10 -16.05
N ILE A 271 6.82 15.35 -16.76
CA ILE A 271 5.80 14.33 -17.08
C ILE A 271 6.08 13.83 -18.48
N VAL A 272 6.25 12.52 -18.62
CA VAL A 272 6.53 11.83 -19.87
C VAL A 272 5.35 10.93 -20.21
N ILE A 273 4.83 11.05 -21.43
CA ILE A 273 3.73 10.21 -21.94
C ILE A 273 4.30 9.34 -23.06
N GLU A 274 4.37 8.05 -22.83
CA GLU A 274 4.56 7.01 -23.83
C GLU A 274 3.19 6.49 -24.26
N GLY A 275 3.08 5.98 -25.48
CA GLY A 275 1.82 5.44 -25.96
C GLY A 275 2.01 4.27 -26.91
N SER A 276 0.98 3.44 -26.97
CA SER A 276 1.04 2.23 -27.78
C SER A 276 0.97 2.52 -29.29
N HIS A 277 1.25 1.53 -30.13
CA HIS A 277 1.43 1.71 -31.58
C HIS A 277 2.51 2.76 -31.94
N SER A 278 2.20 3.67 -32.87
CA SER A 278 3.07 4.75 -33.36
C SER A 278 2.83 6.08 -32.63
N TYR A 279 2.40 6.06 -31.38
CA TYR A 279 2.28 7.26 -30.56
C TYR A 279 3.68 7.80 -30.23
N LYS A 280 3.89 9.11 -30.35
CA LYS A 280 5.20 9.74 -30.04
C LYS A 280 5.36 9.84 -28.53
N VAL A 281 6.60 9.85 -28.04
CA VAL A 281 6.88 10.22 -26.64
C VAL A 281 6.62 11.72 -26.48
N HIS A 282 5.73 12.10 -25.56
CA HIS A 282 5.49 13.51 -25.22
C HIS A 282 6.13 13.84 -23.87
N ILE A 283 6.91 14.92 -23.81
CA ILE A 283 7.60 15.35 -22.60
C ILE A 283 7.13 16.76 -22.25
N PHE A 284 6.66 16.92 -21.01
CA PHE A 284 6.19 18.16 -20.43
C PHE A 284 7.06 18.49 -19.22
N ARG A 285 7.40 19.77 -19.00
CA ARG A 285 7.87 20.22 -17.68
C ARG A 285 6.72 20.08 -16.68
N SER A 286 6.97 19.58 -15.48
CA SER A 286 5.94 19.44 -14.44
C SER A 286 5.35 20.78 -14.01
N ALA A 287 6.11 21.88 -14.14
CA ALA A 287 5.60 23.24 -13.90
C ALA A 287 4.69 23.78 -15.02
N ASN A 288 4.58 23.07 -16.15
CA ASN A 288 3.66 23.44 -17.22
C ASN A 288 2.22 23.19 -16.75
N LYS A 289 1.42 24.26 -16.67
CA LYS A 289 -0.01 24.20 -16.31
C LYS A 289 -0.86 23.31 -17.23
N TYR A 290 -0.36 23.01 -18.43
CA TYR A 290 -1.01 22.11 -19.37
C TYR A 290 -0.49 20.67 -19.28
N SER A 291 0.47 20.37 -18.42
CA SER A 291 0.99 19.01 -18.25
C SER A 291 -0.14 18.08 -17.80
N PRO A 292 -0.29 16.88 -18.39
CA PRO A 292 -1.17 15.87 -17.86
C PRO A 292 -0.79 15.54 -16.41
N GLU A 293 -1.78 15.42 -15.52
CA GLU A 293 -1.55 15.00 -14.15
C GLU A 293 -1.51 13.46 -14.08
N LEU A 294 -0.75 12.94 -13.12
CA LEU A 294 -0.75 11.51 -12.81
C LEU A 294 -2.07 11.09 -12.14
N TYR A 295 -2.35 9.78 -12.21
CA TYR A 295 -3.42 9.13 -11.45
C TYR A 295 -4.85 9.56 -11.79
N GLN A 296 -5.08 10.19 -12.93
CA GLN A 296 -6.43 10.52 -13.38
C GLN A 296 -7.17 9.26 -13.86
N LEU A 297 -8.49 9.27 -13.72
CA LEU A 297 -9.34 8.18 -14.19
C LEU A 297 -9.47 8.13 -15.70
N LYS A 298 -9.29 9.27 -16.38
CA LYS A 298 -9.50 9.41 -17.82
C LYS A 298 -8.38 10.20 -18.44
N TYR A 299 -7.89 9.73 -19.59
CA TYR A 299 -6.92 10.44 -20.42
C TYR A 299 -7.40 10.43 -21.87
N ASN A 300 -7.17 11.51 -22.60
CA ASN A 300 -7.44 11.54 -24.03
C ASN A 300 -6.13 11.76 -24.79
N CYS A 301 -5.64 10.72 -25.46
CA CYS A 301 -4.34 10.76 -26.12
C CYS A 301 -4.28 11.79 -27.26
N GLU A 302 -5.41 12.08 -27.93
CA GLU A 302 -5.47 13.11 -28.98
C GLU A 302 -5.42 14.52 -28.40
N GLN A 303 -6.13 14.77 -27.30
CA GLN A 303 -6.01 16.05 -26.59
C GLN A 303 -4.58 16.26 -26.09
N ILE A 304 -3.96 15.23 -25.52
CA ILE A 304 -2.57 15.30 -25.02
C ILE A 304 -1.59 15.73 -26.12
N ARG A 305 -1.76 15.21 -27.33
CA ARG A 305 -0.91 15.57 -28.48
C ARG A 305 -1.01 17.05 -28.86
N MET A 306 -2.12 17.70 -28.54
CA MET A 306 -2.39 19.10 -28.86
C MET A 306 -2.02 20.05 -27.72
N LEU A 307 -1.59 19.52 -26.56
CA LEU A 307 -1.20 20.34 -25.42
C LEU A 307 0.09 21.13 -25.71
N GLN A 308 0.06 22.40 -25.31
CA GLN A 308 1.13 23.36 -25.57
C GLN A 308 2.37 23.08 -24.73
N ASN A 309 3.53 23.54 -25.22
CA ASN A 309 4.82 23.47 -24.53
C ASN A 309 5.21 22.03 -24.16
N SER A 310 4.91 21.10 -25.07
CA SER A 310 5.38 19.72 -25.02
C SER A 310 6.40 19.47 -26.13
N VAL A 311 7.37 18.60 -25.85
CA VAL A 311 8.29 18.08 -26.87
C VAL A 311 7.79 16.70 -27.29
N ALA A 312 7.62 16.48 -28.60
CA ALA A 312 7.11 15.21 -29.14
C ALA A 312 8.20 14.50 -29.96
N ILE A 313 8.66 13.34 -29.46
CA ILE A 313 9.75 12.57 -30.05
C ILE A 313 9.20 11.27 -30.66
N PRO A 314 9.33 11.03 -31.97
CA PRO A 314 8.91 9.77 -32.58
C PRO A 314 9.92 8.64 -32.29
N HIS A 315 9.45 7.40 -32.24
CA HIS A 315 10.29 6.19 -32.12
C HIS A 315 11.07 5.87 -33.40
N LEU A 316 11.94 6.80 -33.81
CA LEU A 316 12.91 6.62 -34.89
C LEU A 316 14.29 6.28 -34.30
N SER A 317 15.28 5.95 -35.14
CA SER A 317 16.65 5.68 -34.67
C SER A 317 17.17 6.80 -33.74
N GLY A 318 17.77 6.40 -32.61
CA GLY A 318 18.29 7.31 -31.58
C GLY A 318 17.22 8.03 -30.74
N TRP A 319 15.97 7.57 -30.74
CA TRP A 319 14.90 8.21 -29.94
C TRP A 319 15.20 8.15 -28.43
N GLN A 320 15.83 7.07 -27.95
CA GLN A 320 16.14 6.89 -26.53
C GLN A 320 17.06 8.00 -26.01
N ASP A 321 18.12 8.31 -26.75
CA ASP A 321 19.09 9.34 -26.39
C ASP A 321 18.43 10.72 -26.41
N LYS A 322 17.63 11.00 -27.45
CA LYS A 322 16.85 12.26 -27.54
C LYS A 322 15.88 12.42 -26.37
N VAL A 323 15.20 11.35 -25.96
CA VAL A 323 14.30 11.39 -24.79
C VAL A 323 15.11 11.68 -23.53
N ARG A 324 16.26 11.01 -23.34
CA ARG A 324 17.12 11.20 -22.17
C ARG A 324 17.65 12.63 -22.10
N GLU A 325 18.24 13.13 -23.18
CA GLU A 325 18.74 14.51 -23.29
C GLU A 325 17.64 15.52 -23.01
N GLN A 326 16.44 15.29 -23.54
CA GLN A 326 15.31 16.19 -23.33
C GLN A 326 14.83 16.21 -21.88
N ILE A 327 14.78 15.05 -21.21
CA ILE A 327 14.44 14.97 -19.78
C ILE A 327 15.49 15.70 -18.94
N GLU A 328 16.77 15.51 -19.25
CA GLU A 328 17.89 16.16 -18.54
C GLU A 328 17.89 17.68 -18.76
N TYR A 329 17.61 18.15 -19.97
CA TYR A 329 17.49 19.59 -20.27
C TYR A 329 16.30 20.28 -19.58
N LEU A 330 15.21 19.54 -19.32
CA LEU A 330 13.98 20.10 -18.73
C LEU A 330 13.92 19.96 -17.20
N SER A 331 14.76 19.12 -16.59
CA SER A 331 14.81 18.85 -15.14
C SER A 331 15.60 19.90 -14.37
#